data_AF-A0AAU9PET3-F1
#
_entry.id   AF-A0AAU9PET3-F1
#
_cell.length_a   1.000
_cell.length_b   1.000
_cell.length_c   1.000
_cell.angle_alpha   90.00
_cell.angle_beta   90.00
_cell.angle_gamma   90.00
#
_symmetry.space_group_name_H-M   'P 1'
#
loop_
_entity.id
_entity.type
_entity.pdbx_description
1 polymer ?
#
loop_
_entity_poly.entity_id
_entity_poly.type
_entity_poly.pdbx_seq_one_letter_code
_entity_poly.pdbx_strand_id
1 'polypeptide(L)'
;MSKFKDKRPPQLLATSTPQQQHSYDDAALEGVAANVKLLLKLIQDHKEACKTQRNDGRRMLRVAGMMTILDMVRTRIQNCQSFGTKRSDGLGPFGLSPAQSPKEKQRSTDPLTVDEQEKLKREHGASLAARKSLEIMCSGLGKEKEIMMGELAKKAHELSEMEEHINYLKAQNETLLTKVSQCAEMHKHDEKKQLLESLDGYRLMKREVSEVHEENMAMQATIEEMGTKVSASLYKIRNYRQHLNNDSEEIVDIEEGILELEHMFKCFEKNSSKTAHS
;
A
#
# COMPACT_ATOMS: atom_id res chain seq x y z
N MET A 1 -25.28 -7.96 -53.42
CA MET A 1 -23.87 -8.34 -53.17
C MET A 1 -23.37 -7.44 -52.03
N SER A 2 -22.80 -7.83 -50.90
CA SER A 2 -22.59 -9.12 -50.24
C SER A 2 -22.10 -8.79 -48.81
N LYS A 3 -22.79 -9.33 -47.79
CA LYS A 3 -22.30 -10.00 -46.56
C LYS A 3 -21.19 -9.36 -45.70
N PHE A 4 -21.44 -9.27 -44.39
CA PHE A 4 -20.69 -9.92 -43.28
C PHE A 4 -21.38 -9.54 -41.93
N LYS A 5 -22.34 -10.33 -41.42
CA LYS A 5 -22.22 -11.42 -40.42
C LYS A 5 -21.77 -10.98 -39.01
N ASP A 6 -22.74 -10.55 -38.20
CA ASP A 6 -22.68 -10.58 -36.73
C ASP A 6 -22.80 -12.02 -36.22
N LYS A 7 -21.83 -12.46 -35.40
CA LYS A 7 -21.88 -13.74 -34.69
C LYS A 7 -22.38 -13.52 -33.27
N ARG A 8 -23.65 -13.84 -33.03
CA ARG A 8 -24.27 -13.98 -31.71
C ARG A 8 -23.93 -15.38 -31.15
N PRO A 9 -23.58 -15.55 -29.86
CA PRO A 9 -23.40 -16.88 -29.27
C PRO A 9 -24.76 -17.59 -29.08
N PRO A 10 -24.83 -18.93 -29.24
CA PRO A 10 -26.08 -19.67 -29.12
C PRO A 10 -26.54 -19.82 -27.66
N GLN A 11 -27.83 -19.57 -27.45
CA GLN A 11 -28.57 -19.87 -26.23
C GLN A 11 -28.63 -21.39 -26.04
N LEU A 12 -28.14 -21.87 -24.89
CA LEU A 12 -28.31 -23.25 -24.47
C LEU A 12 -29.75 -23.44 -23.99
N LEU A 13 -30.50 -24.25 -24.74
CA LEU A 13 -31.78 -24.82 -24.36
C LEU A 13 -31.61 -25.61 -23.06
N ALA A 14 -32.34 -25.21 -22.01
CA ALA A 14 -32.47 -25.99 -20.78
C ALA A 14 -33.30 -27.25 -21.08
N THR A 15 -32.65 -28.40 -21.08
CA THR A 15 -33.31 -29.70 -21.08
C THR A 15 -33.86 -29.95 -19.67
N SER A 16 -35.18 -29.94 -19.54
CA SER A 16 -35.88 -30.33 -18.32
C SER A 16 -35.77 -31.85 -18.13
N THR A 17 -35.19 -32.26 -17.01
CA THR A 17 -35.38 -33.59 -16.42
C THR A 17 -35.91 -33.42 -15.00
N PRO A 18 -36.89 -34.23 -14.56
CA PRO A 18 -37.60 -34.02 -13.31
C PRO A 18 -36.72 -34.47 -12.15
N GLN A 19 -36.08 -33.52 -11.47
CA GLN A 19 -35.33 -33.81 -10.26
C GLN A 19 -36.31 -33.90 -9.10
N GLN A 20 -36.40 -35.12 -8.56
CA GLN A 20 -37.08 -35.49 -7.33
C GLN A 20 -36.88 -34.44 -6.24
N GLN A 21 -37.98 -33.93 -5.71
CA GLN A 21 -38.05 -33.06 -4.55
C GLN A 21 -37.47 -33.77 -3.33
N HIS A 22 -36.19 -33.54 -3.07
CA HIS A 22 -35.66 -33.55 -1.72
C HIS A 22 -36.07 -32.23 -1.05
N SER A 23 -37.27 -32.21 -0.47
CA SER A 23 -37.74 -31.15 0.43
C SER A 23 -36.97 -31.23 1.76
N TYR A 24 -35.68 -30.88 1.74
CA TYR A 24 -34.92 -30.60 2.95
C TYR A 24 -35.04 -29.11 3.26
N ASP A 25 -35.82 -28.77 4.29
CA ASP A 25 -35.93 -27.48 4.99
C ASP A 25 -35.42 -26.22 4.26
N ASP A 26 -35.98 -25.96 3.07
CA ASP A 26 -35.66 -24.77 2.27
C ASP A 26 -35.96 -23.49 3.07
N ALA A 27 -37.00 -23.51 3.92
CA ALA A 27 -37.36 -22.40 4.80
C ALA A 27 -36.32 -22.09 5.91
N ALA A 28 -35.58 -23.10 6.41
CA ALA A 28 -34.54 -22.88 7.43
C ALA A 28 -33.25 -22.33 6.79
N LEU A 29 -32.91 -22.84 5.61
CA LEU A 29 -31.81 -22.37 4.78
C LEU A 29 -32.09 -20.99 4.16
N GLU A 30 -33.34 -20.65 3.90
CA GLU A 30 -33.78 -19.33 3.44
C GLU A 30 -33.41 -18.24 4.44
N GLY A 31 -33.58 -18.52 5.74
CA GLY A 31 -33.16 -17.63 6.82
C GLY A 31 -31.64 -17.44 6.91
N VAL A 32 -30.85 -18.44 6.52
CA VAL A 32 -29.38 -18.33 6.42
C VAL A 32 -29.01 -17.51 5.19
N ALA A 33 -29.63 -17.79 4.05
CA ALA A 33 -29.41 -17.07 2.80
C ALA A 33 -29.75 -15.58 2.91
N ALA A 34 -30.84 -15.22 3.59
CA ALA A 34 -31.21 -13.83 3.86
C ALA A 34 -30.12 -13.09 4.68
N ASN A 35 -29.60 -13.73 5.73
CA ASN A 35 -28.53 -13.15 6.54
C ASN A 35 -27.22 -13.00 5.74
N VAL A 36 -26.87 -13.97 4.90
CA VAL A 36 -25.70 -13.88 4.02
C VAL A 36 -25.86 -12.74 3.00
N LYS A 37 -27.05 -12.54 2.42
CA LYS A 37 -27.33 -11.40 1.54
C LYS A 37 -27.16 -10.06 2.26
N LEU A 38 -27.63 -9.95 3.51
CA LEU A 38 -27.43 -8.75 4.33
C LEU A 38 -25.96 -8.49 4.63
N LEU A 39 -25.20 -9.54 4.96
CA LEU A 39 -23.75 -9.44 5.21
C LEU A 39 -23.02 -8.91 3.97
N LEU A 40 -23.30 -9.48 2.80
CA LEU A 40 -22.69 -9.04 1.53
C LEU A 40 -23.00 -7.58 1.23
N LYS A 41 -24.24 -7.14 1.46
CA LYS A 41 -24.62 -5.72 1.30
C LYS A 41 -23.83 -4.82 2.26
N LEU A 42 -23.69 -5.21 3.53
CA LEU A 42 -22.96 -4.43 4.52
C LEU A 42 -21.46 -4.37 4.23
N ILE A 43 -20.87 -5.45 3.70
CA ILE A 43 -19.48 -5.50 3.24
C ILE A 43 -19.28 -4.55 2.06
N GLN A 44 -20.22 -4.55 1.11
CA GLN A 44 -20.17 -3.66 -0.05
C GLN A 44 -20.27 -2.19 0.38
N ASP A 45 -21.20 -1.86 1.29
CA ASP A 45 -21.34 -0.51 1.85
C ASP A 45 -20.07 -0.07 2.60
N HIS A 46 -19.43 -0.99 3.34
CA HIS A 46 -18.16 -0.72 4.02
C HIS A 46 -17.02 -0.50 3.03
N LYS A 47 -16.96 -1.29 1.95
CA LYS A 47 -15.96 -1.16 0.88
C LYS A 47 -16.08 0.19 0.18
N GLU A 48 -17.28 0.63 -0.17
CA GLU A 48 -17.49 1.95 -0.79
C GLU A 48 -17.15 3.09 0.17
N ALA A 49 -17.51 2.97 1.45
CA ALA A 49 -17.14 3.96 2.46
C ALA A 49 -15.61 4.09 2.61
N CYS A 50 -14.86 2.98 2.57
CA CYS A 50 -13.40 2.98 2.65
C CYS A 50 -12.72 3.66 1.45
N LYS A 51 -13.31 3.63 0.24
CA LYS A 51 -12.77 4.32 -0.94
C LYS A 51 -12.75 5.84 -0.79
N THR A 52 -13.65 6.41 0.01
CA THR A 52 -13.76 7.86 0.21
C THR A 52 -12.74 8.45 1.20
N GLN A 53 -11.78 7.64 1.68
CA GLN A 53 -10.67 8.02 2.58
C GLN A 53 -11.04 8.75 3.89
N ARG A 54 -12.34 8.87 4.20
CA ARG A 54 -12.82 9.35 5.49
C ARG A 54 -13.01 8.18 6.45
N ASN A 55 -12.34 8.26 7.60
CA ASN A 55 -12.65 7.42 8.74
C ASN A 55 -14.01 7.88 9.29
N ASP A 56 -15.10 7.44 8.66
CA ASP A 56 -16.43 7.81 9.16
C ASP A 56 -16.67 7.12 10.51
N GLY A 57 -17.23 7.84 11.47
CA GLY A 57 -17.48 7.30 12.82
C GLY A 57 -18.39 6.05 12.83
N ARG A 58 -18.98 5.70 11.68
CA ARG A 58 -19.81 4.52 11.45
C ARG A 58 -19.03 3.29 11.02
N ARG A 59 -17.71 3.38 10.80
CA ARG A 59 -16.86 2.23 10.45
C ARG A 59 -16.97 1.11 11.48
N MET A 60 -16.85 1.47 12.76
CA MET A 60 -16.97 0.52 13.87
C MET A 60 -18.37 -0.09 13.94
N LEU A 61 -19.42 0.71 13.69
CA LEU A 61 -20.80 0.25 13.65
C LEU A 61 -21.03 -0.77 12.52
N ARG A 62 -20.47 -0.54 11.32
CA ARG A 62 -20.56 -1.50 10.21
C ARG A 62 -19.84 -2.81 10.53
N VAL A 63 -18.65 -2.75 11.12
CA VAL A 63 -17.89 -3.95 11.52
C VAL A 63 -18.62 -4.74 12.61
N ALA A 64 -19.16 -4.05 13.63
CA ALA A 64 -19.98 -4.68 14.65
C ALA A 64 -21.22 -5.36 14.04
N GLY A 65 -21.90 -4.70 13.09
CA GLY A 65 -23.03 -5.26 12.36
C GLY A 65 -22.66 -6.53 11.57
N MET A 66 -21.50 -6.57 10.92
CA MET A 66 -21.02 -7.78 10.22
C MET A 66 -20.82 -8.94 11.19
N MET A 67 -20.22 -8.68 12.35
CA MET A 67 -19.99 -9.70 13.38
C MET A 67 -21.31 -10.28 13.91
N THR A 68 -22.29 -9.44 14.21
CA THR A 68 -23.62 -9.88 14.65
C THR A 68 -24.31 -10.76 13.60
N ILE A 69 -24.24 -10.39 12.31
CA ILE A 69 -24.85 -11.19 11.23
C ILE A 69 -24.14 -12.56 11.11
N LEU A 70 -22.82 -12.60 11.24
CA LEU A 70 -22.05 -13.85 11.25
C LEU A 70 -22.44 -14.77 12.41
N ASP A 71 -22.66 -14.22 13.61
CA ASP A 71 -23.11 -14.99 14.77
C ASP A 71 -24.55 -15.52 14.57
N MET A 72 -25.43 -14.74 13.94
CA MET A 72 -26.77 -15.20 13.55
C MET A 72 -26.73 -16.33 12.51
N VAL A 73 -25.84 -16.24 11.52
CA VAL A 73 -25.61 -17.30 10.53
C VAL A 73 -25.09 -18.56 11.21
N ARG A 74 -24.06 -18.44 12.07
CA ARG A 74 -23.50 -19.57 12.82
C ARG A 74 -24.57 -20.27 13.66
N THR A 75 -25.35 -19.50 14.42
CA THR A 75 -26.42 -20.04 15.27
C THR A 75 -27.48 -20.78 14.45
N ARG A 76 -27.89 -20.22 13.31
CA ARG A 76 -28.90 -20.86 12.43
C ARG A 76 -28.36 -22.14 11.78
N ILE A 77 -27.12 -22.13 11.31
CA ILE A 77 -26.47 -23.32 10.75
C ILE A 77 -26.35 -24.42 11.81
N GLN A 78 -25.92 -24.07 13.02
CA GLN A 78 -25.78 -25.02 14.13
C GLN A 78 -27.13 -25.65 14.50
N ASN A 79 -28.19 -24.85 14.54
CA ASN A 79 -29.55 -25.34 14.79
C ASN A 79 -30.05 -26.27 13.69
N CYS A 80 -29.70 -26.02 12.43
CA CYS A 80 -30.03 -26.90 11.30
C CYS A 80 -29.23 -28.22 11.33
N GLN A 81 -28.01 -28.21 11.87
CA GLN A 81 -27.16 -29.40 11.99
C GLN A 81 -27.54 -30.31 13.17
N SER A 82 -28.15 -29.77 14.24
CA SER A 82 -28.60 -30.55 15.40
C SER A 82 -29.81 -31.47 15.15
N PHE A 83 -30.53 -31.31 14.03
CA PHE A 83 -31.65 -32.20 13.66
C PHE A 83 -31.21 -33.51 12.98
N GLY A 84 -29.94 -33.63 12.55
CA GLY A 84 -29.43 -34.80 11.83
C GLY A 84 -28.82 -35.90 12.69
N THR A 85 -28.68 -35.69 14.01
CA THR A 85 -28.05 -36.68 14.91
C THR A 85 -29.09 -37.36 15.80
N LYS A 86 -30.05 -38.06 15.19
CA LYS A 86 -30.83 -39.08 15.92
C LYS A 86 -29.97 -40.34 16.02
N ARG A 87 -29.58 -40.68 17.25
CA ARG A 87 -29.09 -42.00 17.63
C ARG A 87 -30.12 -43.02 17.12
N SER A 88 -29.68 -43.86 16.17
CA SER A 88 -30.41 -45.04 15.74
C SER A 88 -30.23 -46.12 16.80
N ASP A 89 -30.89 -45.96 17.94
CA ASP A 89 -31.14 -47.09 18.83
C ASP A 89 -32.10 -48.04 18.11
N GLY A 90 -31.60 -49.23 17.81
CA GLY A 90 -32.25 -50.21 16.95
C GLY A 90 -33.54 -50.77 17.55
N LEU A 91 -34.61 -50.71 16.76
CA LEU A 91 -35.77 -51.57 16.86
C LEU A 91 -35.87 -52.37 15.55
N GLY A 92 -36.01 -53.70 15.69
CA GLY A 92 -35.78 -54.76 14.68
C GLY A 92 -36.76 -54.82 13.50
N PRO A 93 -36.72 -55.91 12.69
CA PRO A 93 -37.67 -57.00 12.92
C PRO A 93 -37.29 -58.38 12.32
N PHE A 94 -37.24 -59.45 13.11
CA PHE A 94 -37.53 -60.81 12.58
C PHE A 94 -38.18 -61.68 13.65
N GLY A 95 -39.50 -61.56 13.73
CA GLY A 95 -40.37 -62.62 14.24
C GLY A 95 -41.11 -63.23 13.07
N LEU A 96 -40.71 -64.42 12.64
CA LEU A 96 -41.55 -65.33 11.87
C LEU A 96 -41.29 -66.77 12.31
N SER A 97 -42.29 -67.30 13.00
CA SER A 97 -42.55 -68.73 13.17
C SER A 97 -42.87 -69.36 11.82
N PRO A 98 -42.52 -70.63 11.60
CA PRO A 98 -43.57 -71.56 11.19
C PRO A 98 -43.50 -72.90 11.93
N ALA A 99 -44.66 -73.30 12.45
CA ALA A 99 -44.92 -74.68 12.84
C ALA A 99 -45.05 -75.56 11.58
N GLN A 100 -44.37 -76.71 11.55
CA GLN A 100 -44.91 -78.03 11.18
C GLN A 100 -43.77 -79.10 11.14
N SER A 101 -43.90 -80.12 11.99
CA SER A 101 -43.29 -81.46 11.84
C SER A 101 -44.11 -82.29 10.83
N PRO A 102 -43.63 -83.39 10.17
CA PRO A 102 -43.03 -84.56 10.84
C PRO A 102 -41.98 -85.42 10.07
N LYS A 103 -41.11 -86.07 10.87
CA LYS A 103 -40.44 -87.39 10.72
C LYS A 103 -39.77 -87.77 9.37
N GLU A 104 -38.45 -87.96 9.39
CA GLU A 104 -37.81 -89.10 8.71
C GLU A 104 -36.50 -89.55 9.39
N LYS A 105 -36.18 -90.83 9.20
CA LYS A 105 -35.29 -91.70 9.99
C LYS A 105 -33.78 -91.40 9.87
N GLN A 106 -33.16 -91.22 11.03
CA GLN A 106 -31.91 -91.85 11.50
C GLN A 106 -30.94 -92.47 10.47
N ARG A 107 -29.75 -91.87 10.34
CA ARG A 107 -28.49 -92.61 10.10
C ARG A 107 -27.42 -92.10 11.07
N SER A 108 -26.80 -93.07 11.73
CA SER A 108 -25.75 -93.00 12.75
C SER A 108 -24.44 -92.43 12.20
N THR A 109 -23.86 -91.45 12.92
CA THR A 109 -22.44 -91.06 12.77
C THR A 109 -21.83 -90.93 14.17
N ASP A 110 -20.64 -91.49 14.35
CA ASP A 110 -19.91 -91.56 15.63
C ASP A 110 -19.73 -90.19 16.30
N PRO A 111 -19.91 -90.09 17.64
CA PRO A 111 -19.86 -88.83 18.37
C PRO A 111 -18.45 -88.19 18.45
N LEU A 112 -17.39 -88.92 18.11
CA LEU A 112 -16.01 -88.42 18.18
C LEU A 112 -15.56 -87.65 16.92
N THR A 113 -16.20 -87.87 15.76
CA THR A 113 -15.84 -87.22 14.49
C THR A 113 -16.71 -86.01 14.14
N VAL A 114 -17.86 -85.86 14.82
CA VAL A 114 -18.80 -84.75 14.60
C VAL A 114 -18.25 -83.43 15.16
N ASP A 115 -17.55 -83.47 16.30
CA ASP A 115 -16.97 -82.29 16.97
C ASP A 115 -15.83 -81.65 16.14
N GLU A 116 -14.89 -82.45 15.63
CA GLU A 116 -13.81 -82.00 14.74
C GLU A 116 -14.37 -81.42 13.42
N GLN A 117 -15.42 -82.02 12.86
CA GLN A 117 -16.04 -81.53 11.63
C GLN A 117 -16.79 -80.20 11.85
N GLU A 118 -17.43 -80.02 13.00
CA GLU A 118 -18.08 -78.76 13.36
C GLU A 118 -17.04 -77.66 13.66
N LYS A 119 -15.96 -78.00 14.35
CA LYS A 119 -14.83 -77.12 14.63
C LYS A 119 -14.18 -76.61 13.33
N LEU A 120 -13.91 -77.49 12.38
CA LEU A 120 -13.36 -77.10 11.07
C LEU A 120 -14.31 -76.19 10.27
N LYS A 121 -15.62 -76.43 10.34
CA LYS A 121 -16.62 -75.53 9.71
C LYS A 121 -16.63 -74.15 10.37
N ARG A 122 -16.52 -74.10 11.70
CA ARG A 122 -16.46 -72.85 12.47
C ARG A 122 -15.18 -72.06 12.16
N GLU A 123 -14.05 -72.76 12.08
CA GLU A 123 -12.74 -72.19 11.76
C GLU A 123 -12.67 -71.71 10.30
N HIS A 124 -13.24 -72.46 9.35
CA HIS A 124 -13.37 -72.02 7.96
C HIS A 124 -14.27 -70.78 7.83
N GLY A 125 -15.39 -70.73 8.58
CA GLY A 125 -16.24 -69.54 8.66
C GLY A 125 -15.51 -68.32 9.22
N ALA A 126 -14.72 -68.51 10.29
CA ALA A 126 -13.88 -67.46 10.87
C ALA A 126 -12.79 -66.97 9.90
N SER A 127 -12.11 -67.89 9.21
CA SER A 127 -11.10 -67.57 8.20
C SER A 127 -11.69 -66.80 7.01
N LEU A 128 -12.87 -67.21 6.54
CA LEU A 128 -13.57 -66.51 5.46
C LEU A 128 -14.04 -65.11 5.89
N ALA A 129 -14.46 -64.94 7.15
CA ALA A 129 -14.78 -63.63 7.73
C ALA A 129 -13.54 -62.74 7.84
N ALA A 130 -12.41 -63.26 8.31
CA ALA A 130 -11.14 -62.55 8.39
C ALA A 130 -10.67 -62.10 7.00
N ARG A 131 -10.78 -62.98 5.98
CA ARG A 131 -10.43 -62.65 4.59
C ARG A 131 -11.29 -61.50 4.04
N LYS A 132 -12.60 -61.55 4.25
CA LYS A 132 -13.51 -60.45 3.83
C LYS A 132 -13.18 -59.14 4.54
N SER A 133 -12.85 -59.19 5.84
CA SER A 133 -12.48 -58.01 6.60
C SER A 133 -11.18 -57.38 6.07
N LEU A 134 -10.17 -58.19 5.77
CA LEU A 134 -8.93 -57.75 5.10
C LEU A 134 -9.18 -57.15 3.72
N GLU A 135 -10.05 -57.76 2.93
CA GLU A 135 -10.41 -57.25 1.60
C GLU A 135 -11.07 -55.87 1.68
N ILE A 136 -11.95 -55.65 2.65
CA ILE A 136 -12.56 -54.34 2.94
C ILE A 136 -11.49 -53.32 3.36
N MET A 137 -10.56 -53.69 4.24
CA MET A 137 -9.48 -52.79 4.68
C MET A 137 -8.56 -52.40 3.54
N CYS A 138 -8.12 -53.36 2.70
CA CYS A 138 -7.28 -53.07 1.54
C CYS A 138 -7.99 -52.14 0.53
N SER A 139 -9.30 -52.34 0.31
CA SER A 139 -10.11 -51.44 -0.51
C SER A 139 -10.22 -50.03 0.08
N GLY A 140 -10.46 -49.94 1.40
CA GLY A 140 -10.53 -48.68 2.13
C GLY A 140 -9.21 -47.90 2.08
N LEU A 141 -8.10 -48.57 2.36
CA LEU A 141 -6.75 -47.97 2.33
C LEU A 141 -6.37 -47.46 0.93
N GLY A 142 -6.79 -48.17 -0.12
CA GLY A 142 -6.62 -47.71 -1.50
C GLY A 142 -7.31 -46.37 -1.77
N LYS A 143 -8.56 -46.22 -1.30
CA LYS A 143 -9.33 -44.97 -1.44
C LYS A 143 -8.73 -43.84 -0.62
N GLU A 144 -8.32 -44.10 0.62
CA GLU A 144 -7.65 -43.10 1.46
C GLU A 144 -6.35 -42.60 0.83
N LYS A 145 -5.55 -43.52 0.24
CA LYS A 145 -4.34 -43.14 -0.51
C LYS A 145 -4.65 -42.23 -1.69
N GLU A 146 -5.73 -42.51 -2.43
CA GLU A 146 -6.15 -41.69 -3.57
C GLU A 146 -6.59 -40.28 -3.14
N ILE A 147 -7.37 -40.18 -2.06
CA ILE A 147 -7.76 -38.89 -1.46
C ILE A 147 -6.51 -38.09 -1.04
N MET A 148 -5.57 -38.74 -0.34
CA MET A 148 -4.35 -38.08 0.13
C MET A 148 -3.48 -37.58 -1.03
N MET A 149 -3.37 -38.34 -2.12
CA MET A 149 -2.66 -37.88 -3.33
C MET A 149 -3.35 -36.65 -3.94
N GLY A 150 -4.69 -36.64 -3.98
CA GLY A 150 -5.46 -35.49 -4.46
C GLY A 150 -5.24 -34.23 -3.60
N GLU A 151 -5.25 -34.38 -2.27
CA GLU A 151 -4.97 -33.27 -1.35
C GLU A 151 -3.53 -32.77 -1.49
N LEU A 152 -2.56 -33.67 -1.62
CA LEU A 152 -1.16 -33.31 -1.82
C LEU A 152 -0.96 -32.56 -3.15
N ALA A 153 -1.59 -33.02 -4.23
CA ALA A 153 -1.54 -32.34 -5.53
C ALA A 153 -2.16 -30.94 -5.46
N LYS A 154 -3.30 -30.80 -4.75
CA LYS A 154 -3.93 -29.49 -4.52
C LYS A 154 -2.99 -28.57 -3.73
N LYS A 155 -2.34 -29.07 -2.67
CA LYS A 155 -1.39 -28.29 -1.89
C LYS A 155 -0.14 -27.89 -2.67
N ALA A 156 0.38 -28.77 -3.51
CA ALA A 156 1.48 -28.44 -4.40
C ALA A 156 1.12 -27.31 -5.36
N HIS A 157 -0.10 -27.32 -5.91
CA HIS A 157 -0.58 -26.26 -6.78
C HIS A 157 -0.76 -24.92 -6.03
N GLU A 158 -1.41 -24.93 -4.87
CA GLU A 158 -1.57 -23.73 -4.02
C GLU A 158 -0.21 -23.09 -3.65
N LEU A 159 0.81 -23.90 -3.36
CA LEU A 159 2.18 -23.42 -3.09
C LEU A 159 2.81 -22.77 -4.33
N SER A 160 2.63 -23.36 -5.50
CA SER A 160 3.13 -22.82 -6.78
C SER A 160 2.52 -21.45 -7.08
N GLU A 161 1.21 -21.28 -6.94
CA GLU A 161 0.54 -20.00 -7.15
C GLU A 161 1.05 -18.92 -6.18
N MET A 162 1.23 -19.28 -4.91
CA MET A 162 1.78 -18.36 -3.92
C MET A 162 3.23 -17.96 -4.23
N GLU A 163 4.04 -18.90 -4.74
CA GLU A 163 5.41 -18.62 -5.16
C GLU A 163 5.46 -17.64 -6.35
N GLU A 164 4.57 -17.78 -7.32
CA GLU A 164 4.41 -16.81 -8.42
C GLU A 164 4.05 -15.41 -7.90
N HIS A 165 3.10 -15.32 -6.96
CA HIS A 165 2.75 -14.04 -6.33
C HIS A 165 3.93 -13.42 -5.57
N ILE A 166 4.70 -14.22 -4.83
CA ILE A 166 5.91 -13.76 -4.15
C ILE A 166 6.94 -13.24 -5.15
N ASN A 167 7.16 -13.95 -6.26
CA ASN A 167 8.10 -13.55 -7.29
C ASN A 167 7.69 -12.25 -7.98
N TYR A 168 6.40 -12.08 -8.27
CA TYR A 168 5.87 -10.82 -8.78
C TYR A 168 6.11 -9.64 -7.81
N LEU A 169 5.82 -9.84 -6.52
CA LEU A 169 6.03 -8.81 -5.50
C LEU A 169 7.52 -8.47 -5.32
N LYS A 170 8.41 -9.47 -5.39
CA LYS A 170 9.87 -9.23 -5.38
C LYS A 170 10.30 -8.35 -6.55
N ALA A 171 9.88 -8.67 -7.77
CA ALA A 171 10.21 -7.88 -8.96
C ALA A 171 9.67 -6.44 -8.88
N GLN A 172 8.46 -6.26 -8.33
CA GLN A 172 7.89 -4.94 -8.09
C GLN A 172 8.70 -4.16 -7.05
N ASN A 173 9.10 -4.80 -5.95
CA ASN A 173 9.93 -4.18 -4.91
C ASN A 173 11.31 -3.78 -5.43
N GLU A 174 11.95 -4.58 -6.27
CA GLU A 174 13.24 -4.22 -6.91
C GLU A 174 13.10 -2.98 -7.81
N THR A 175 12.00 -2.92 -8.58
CA THR A 175 11.68 -1.76 -9.42
C THR A 175 11.46 -0.50 -8.57
N LEU A 176 10.69 -0.61 -7.49
CA LEU A 176 10.43 0.49 -6.56
C LEU A 176 11.72 0.95 -5.86
N LEU A 177 12.55 0.01 -5.42
CA LEU A 177 13.84 0.31 -4.78
C LEU A 177 14.75 1.10 -5.73
N THR A 178 14.81 0.69 -7.00
CA THR A 178 15.58 1.41 -8.03
C THR A 178 15.08 2.84 -8.21
N LYS A 179 13.76 3.05 -8.28
CA LYS A 179 13.15 4.38 -8.41
C LYS A 179 13.42 5.27 -7.19
N VAL A 180 13.31 4.71 -5.98
CA VAL A 180 13.62 5.45 -4.74
C VAL A 180 15.09 5.86 -4.71
N SER A 181 16.01 4.97 -5.10
CA SER A 181 17.43 5.29 -5.18
C SER A 181 17.70 6.41 -6.19
N GLN A 182 17.09 6.35 -7.38
CA GLN A 182 17.23 7.40 -8.39
C GLN A 182 16.70 8.75 -7.89
N CYS A 183 15.53 8.75 -7.23
CA CYS A 183 14.95 9.94 -6.65
C CYS A 183 15.87 10.56 -5.58
N ALA A 184 16.41 9.73 -4.68
CA ALA A 184 17.34 10.19 -3.65
C ALA A 184 18.61 10.84 -4.24
N GLU A 185 19.18 10.27 -5.31
CA GLU A 185 20.35 10.84 -5.97
C GLU A 185 20.04 12.14 -6.73
N MET A 186 18.87 12.23 -7.37
CA MET A 186 18.42 13.48 -8.01
C MET A 186 18.28 14.60 -6.98
N HIS A 187 17.63 14.34 -5.84
CA HIS A 187 17.48 15.33 -4.78
C HIS A 187 18.82 15.82 -4.23
N LYS A 188 19.79 14.92 -3.99
CA LYS A 188 21.15 15.30 -3.57
C LYS A 188 21.84 16.20 -4.61
N HIS A 189 21.69 15.87 -5.88
CA HIS A 189 22.27 16.66 -6.97
C HIS A 189 21.66 18.07 -7.03
N ASP A 190 20.34 18.17 -6.95
CA ASP A 190 19.62 19.45 -7.03
C ASP A 190 19.91 20.34 -5.82
N GLU A 191 19.93 19.78 -4.61
CA GLU A 191 20.34 20.48 -3.38
C GLU A 191 21.77 21.01 -3.49
N LYS A 192 22.70 20.18 -3.97
CA LYS A 192 24.10 20.59 -4.18
C LYS A 192 24.20 21.70 -5.21
N LYS A 193 23.44 21.62 -6.30
CA LYS A 193 23.43 22.65 -7.35
C LYS A 193 22.90 23.98 -6.81
N GLN A 194 21.77 23.98 -6.11
CA GLN A 194 21.19 25.18 -5.50
C GLN A 194 22.15 25.82 -4.48
N LEU A 195 22.83 25.00 -3.67
CA LEU A 195 23.82 25.49 -2.71
C LEU A 195 25.01 26.16 -3.40
N LEU A 196 25.51 25.59 -4.51
CA LEU A 196 26.61 26.17 -5.28
C LEU A 196 26.20 27.51 -5.92
N GLU A 197 25.02 27.58 -6.53
CA GLU A 197 24.50 28.83 -7.11
C GLU A 197 24.33 29.92 -6.05
N SER A 198 23.81 29.57 -4.87
CA SER A 198 23.67 30.51 -3.74
C SER A 198 25.03 30.97 -3.21
N LEU A 199 26.02 30.07 -3.10
CA LEU A 199 27.37 30.39 -2.67
C LEU A 199 28.07 31.33 -3.64
N ASP A 200 27.93 31.11 -4.95
CA ASP A 200 28.51 31.96 -5.97
C ASP A 200 27.83 33.34 -6.00
N GLY A 201 26.51 33.40 -5.79
CA GLY A 201 25.77 34.65 -5.59
C GLY A 201 26.26 35.43 -4.36
N TYR A 202 26.48 34.76 -3.23
CA TYR A 202 27.05 35.39 -2.02
C TYR A 202 28.47 35.92 -2.27
N ARG A 203 29.32 35.17 -2.98
CA ARG A 203 30.68 35.60 -3.33
C ARG A 203 30.69 36.81 -4.26
N LEU A 204 29.73 36.88 -5.18
CA LEU A 204 29.56 38.04 -6.07
C LEU A 204 29.18 39.27 -5.25
N MET A 205 28.13 39.18 -4.43
CA MET A 205 27.68 40.27 -3.56
C MET A 205 28.80 40.75 -2.62
N LYS A 206 29.58 39.82 -2.05
CA LYS A 206 30.72 40.17 -1.18
C LYS A 206 31.78 41.01 -1.91
N ARG A 207 32.06 40.71 -3.19
CA ARG A 207 33.00 41.48 -4.01
C ARG A 207 32.44 42.88 -4.30
N GLU A 208 31.18 42.96 -4.73
CA GLU A 208 30.50 44.23 -5.01
C GLU A 208 30.47 45.16 -3.78
N VAL A 209 30.13 44.62 -2.60
CA VAL A 209 30.18 45.38 -1.35
C VAL A 209 31.60 45.87 -1.02
N SER A 210 32.63 45.07 -1.32
CA SER A 210 34.02 45.47 -1.08
C SER A 210 34.46 46.58 -2.03
N GLU A 211 34.07 46.50 -3.30
CA GLU A 211 34.33 47.51 -4.34
C GLU A 211 33.65 48.83 -4.01
N VAL A 212 32.35 48.81 -3.70
CA VAL A 212 31.61 50.01 -3.27
C VAL A 212 32.20 50.61 -2.00
N HIS A 213 32.66 49.78 -1.05
CA HIS A 213 33.32 50.27 0.15
C HIS A 213 34.66 50.96 -0.18
N GLU A 214 35.47 50.37 -1.06
CA GLU A 214 36.74 50.95 -1.51
C GLU A 214 36.55 52.29 -2.25
N GLU A 215 35.57 52.35 -3.15
CA GLU A 215 35.19 53.59 -3.84
C GLU A 215 34.72 54.69 -2.87
N ASN A 216 33.91 54.32 -1.87
CA ASN A 216 33.44 55.27 -0.86
C ASN A 216 34.61 55.80 -0.01
N MET A 217 35.56 54.94 0.37
CA MET A 217 36.77 55.36 1.07
C MET A 217 37.63 56.31 0.22
N ALA A 218 37.77 56.04 -1.08
CA ALA A 218 38.48 56.93 -2.00
C ALA A 218 37.77 58.29 -2.12
N MET A 219 36.44 58.30 -2.27
CA MET A 219 35.66 59.52 -2.34
C MET A 219 35.77 60.33 -1.03
N GLN A 220 35.64 59.69 0.13
CA GLN A 220 35.81 60.32 1.43
C GLN A 220 37.18 61.01 1.55
N ALA A 221 38.26 60.33 1.13
CA ALA A 221 39.60 60.92 1.11
C ALA A 221 39.69 62.17 0.22
N THR A 222 39.06 62.14 -0.98
CA THR A 222 39.03 63.31 -1.87
C THR A 222 38.22 64.48 -1.28
N ILE A 223 37.11 64.19 -0.60
CA ILE A 223 36.28 65.19 0.07
C ILE A 223 37.04 65.82 1.25
N GLU A 224 37.78 65.02 2.01
CA GLU A 224 38.61 65.50 3.12
C GLU A 224 39.73 66.41 2.62
N GLU A 225 40.49 66.00 1.59
CA GLU A 225 41.54 66.82 0.98
C GLU A 225 40.97 68.16 0.53
N MET A 226 39.85 68.13 -0.18
CA MET A 226 39.14 69.32 -0.63
C MET A 226 38.65 70.20 0.51
N GLY A 227 38.11 69.60 1.57
CA GLY A 227 37.71 70.30 2.79
C GLY A 227 38.87 71.04 3.46
N THR A 228 40.07 70.44 3.46
CA THR A 228 41.27 71.14 3.96
C THR A 228 41.64 72.33 3.08
N LYS A 229 41.57 72.21 1.74
CA LYS A 229 41.84 73.31 0.81
C LYS A 229 40.85 74.46 0.96
N VAL A 230 39.55 74.15 1.05
CA VAL A 230 38.49 75.16 1.29
C VAL A 230 38.68 75.84 2.65
N SER A 231 39.01 75.08 3.70
CA SER A 231 39.25 75.65 5.03
C SER A 231 40.44 76.62 5.03
N ALA A 232 41.53 76.25 4.32
CA ALA A 232 42.71 77.09 4.17
C ALA A 232 42.40 78.37 3.39
N SER A 233 41.65 78.29 2.28
CA SER A 233 41.30 79.48 1.49
C SER A 233 40.34 80.41 2.25
N LEU A 234 39.36 79.87 2.98
CA LEU A 234 38.49 80.65 3.85
C LEU A 234 39.26 81.34 4.98
N TYR A 235 40.28 80.69 5.54
CA TYR A 235 41.16 81.28 6.53
C TYR A 235 41.95 82.47 5.96
N LYS A 236 42.52 82.33 4.75
CA LYS A 236 43.16 83.44 4.02
C LYS A 236 42.19 84.61 3.85
N ILE A 237 40.99 84.38 3.31
CA ILE A 237 39.96 85.41 3.11
C ILE A 237 39.59 86.11 4.42
N ARG A 238 39.43 85.36 5.52
CA ARG A 238 39.12 85.93 6.83
C ARG A 238 40.24 86.83 7.33
N ASN A 239 41.50 86.42 7.18
CA ASN A 239 42.66 87.23 7.55
C ASN A 239 42.71 88.51 6.71
N TYR A 240 42.56 88.43 5.39
CA TYR A 240 42.50 89.60 4.51
C TYR A 240 41.38 90.56 4.90
N ARG A 241 40.17 90.05 5.20
CA ARG A 241 39.05 90.90 5.68
C ARG A 241 39.38 91.59 7.02
N GLN A 242 40.24 91.01 7.84
CA GLN A 242 40.67 91.59 9.11
C GLN A 242 41.78 92.63 8.92
N HIS A 243 42.61 92.48 7.88
CA HIS A 243 43.71 93.39 7.53
C HIS A 243 43.30 94.55 6.61
N LEU A 244 42.22 94.41 5.81
CA LEU A 244 41.57 95.49 5.03
C LEU A 244 41.07 96.69 5.86
N ASN A 245 41.09 96.60 7.19
CA ASN A 245 40.88 97.76 8.07
C ASN A 245 42.12 98.69 8.16
N ASN A 246 43.27 98.30 7.59
CA ASN A 246 44.54 99.05 7.58
C ASN A 246 45.23 98.96 6.18
N ASP A 247 45.02 99.98 5.33
CA ASP A 247 45.83 100.44 4.18
C ASP A 247 46.12 99.57 2.92
N SER A 248 45.39 99.90 1.84
CA SER A 248 45.68 100.10 0.40
C SER A 248 46.60 99.20 -0.48
N GLU A 249 47.51 98.34 0.01
CA GLU A 249 48.44 97.59 -0.88
C GLU A 249 48.08 96.09 -1.07
N GLU A 250 47.00 95.63 -0.43
CA GLU A 250 46.64 94.21 -0.25
C GLU A 250 45.62 93.66 -1.29
N ILE A 251 45.22 94.45 -2.29
CA ILE A 251 44.13 94.11 -3.22
C ILE A 251 44.53 93.01 -4.24
N VAL A 252 45.81 92.94 -4.62
CA VAL A 252 46.31 91.97 -5.61
C VAL A 252 46.27 90.52 -5.08
N ASP A 253 46.50 90.33 -3.78
CA ASP A 253 46.48 89.03 -3.11
C ASP A 253 45.05 88.45 -2.98
N ILE A 254 44.03 89.32 -2.90
CA ILE A 254 42.63 88.90 -2.84
C ILE A 254 42.16 88.36 -4.18
N GLU A 255 42.58 88.99 -5.27
CA GLU A 255 42.26 88.55 -6.63
C GLU A 255 42.89 87.18 -6.91
N GLU A 256 44.12 86.93 -6.44
CA GLU A 256 44.75 85.61 -6.50
C GLU A 256 43.99 84.56 -5.67
N GLY A 257 43.55 84.89 -4.46
CA GLY A 257 42.73 83.99 -3.64
C GLY A 257 41.37 83.65 -4.28
N ILE A 258 40.73 84.62 -4.95
CA ILE A 258 39.49 84.39 -5.70
C ILE A 258 39.75 83.48 -6.91
N LEU A 259 40.86 83.69 -7.64
CA LEU A 259 41.25 82.84 -8.76
C LEU A 259 41.56 81.40 -8.33
N GLU A 260 42.20 81.21 -7.17
CA GLU A 260 42.40 79.86 -6.58
C GLU A 260 41.06 79.17 -6.32
N LEU A 261 40.06 79.88 -5.76
CA LEU A 261 38.72 79.35 -5.52
C LEU A 261 37.96 79.08 -6.83
N GLU A 262 38.02 79.97 -7.81
CA GLU A 262 37.38 79.76 -9.12
C GLU A 262 37.99 78.56 -9.86
N HIS A 263 39.32 78.42 -9.85
CA HIS A 263 39.97 77.25 -10.42
C HIS A 263 39.54 75.96 -9.70
N MET A 264 39.45 76.00 -8.37
CA MET A 264 38.93 74.89 -7.59
C MET A 264 37.50 74.53 -8.00
N PHE A 265 36.59 75.52 -8.06
CA PHE A 265 35.19 75.35 -8.50
C PHE A 265 35.06 74.79 -9.91
N LYS A 266 35.93 75.21 -10.83
CA LYS A 266 35.97 74.69 -12.20
C LYS A 266 36.40 73.22 -12.27
N CYS A 267 37.26 72.76 -11.35
CA CYS A 267 37.58 71.33 -11.23
C CYS A 267 36.36 70.51 -10.78
N PHE A 268 35.45 71.06 -9.97
CA PHE A 268 34.23 70.35 -9.55
C PHE A 268 33.28 70.08 -10.71
N GLU A 269 33.03 71.06 -11.59
CA GLU A 269 32.17 70.88 -12.78
C GLU A 269 32.70 69.78 -13.72
N LYS A 270 34.02 69.66 -13.83
CA LYS A 270 34.66 68.65 -14.68
C LYS A 270 34.61 67.24 -14.11
N ASN A 271 34.46 67.10 -12.80
CA ASN A 271 34.38 65.80 -12.12
C ASN A 271 32.93 65.31 -12.02
N SER A 272 31.95 66.21 -11.82
CA SER A 272 30.52 65.86 -11.81
C SER A 272 29.98 65.42 -13.18
N SER A 273 30.61 65.85 -14.28
CA SER A 273 30.27 65.42 -15.65
C SER A 273 30.84 64.03 -16.02
N LYS A 274 31.86 63.54 -15.32
CA LYS A 274 32.45 62.20 -15.55
C LYS A 274 31.69 61.08 -14.85
N THR A 275 31.06 61.36 -13.72
CA THR A 275 30.28 60.37 -12.95
C THR A 275 28.85 60.16 -13.49
N ALA A 276 28.36 61.02 -14.40
CA ALA A 276 27.02 60.90 -14.99
C ALA A 276 26.95 60.03 -16.27
N HIS A 277 28.07 59.46 -16.72
CA HIS A 277 28.19 58.67 -17.96
C HIS A 277 28.78 57.27 -17.77
N SER A 278 28.82 56.76 -16.52
CA SER A 278 29.14 55.37 -16.23
C SER A 278 27.96 54.63 -15.64
#